data_AF-A0A1V4XJM9-F1
#
_entry.id   AF-A0A1V4XJM9-F1
#
_cell.length_a   1.000
_cell.length_b   1.000
_cell.length_c   1.000
_cell.angle_alpha   90.00
_cell.angle_beta   90.00
_cell.angle_gamma   90.00
#
_symmetry.space_group_name_H-M   'P 1'
#
loop_
_entity.id
_entity.type
_entity.pdbx_description
1 polymer ?
#
loop_
_entity_poly.entity_id
_entity_poly.type
_entity_poly.pdbx_seq_one_letter_code
_entity_poly.pdbx_strand_id
1 'polypeptide(L)'
;MSVRELIDTKNRSFSPRVMRAFLEQISLYPIGSFVRLNNRTLGKVVETHAGQPLRPVVQILEDAEGNRVTADKTVNLLGNPILWVTGAVSDEDLARIQKG
;
A
#
# COMPACT_ATOMS: atom_id res chain seq x y z
N MET A 1 -2.99 11.95 13.20
CA MET A 1 -3.21 12.45 11.82
C MET A 1 -2.35 11.62 10.88
N SER A 2 -2.96 10.75 10.08
CA SER A 2 -2.29 9.91 9.08
C SER A 2 -2.20 10.62 7.72
N VAL A 3 -1.30 10.18 6.85
CA VAL A 3 -1.21 10.74 5.47
C VAL A 3 -2.51 10.50 4.70
N ARG A 4 -3.24 9.43 5.01
CA ARG A 4 -4.56 9.15 4.43
C ARG A 4 -5.61 10.19 4.86
N GLU A 5 -5.61 10.57 6.14
CA GLU A 5 -6.46 11.66 6.64
C GLU A 5 -6.12 13.00 6.00
N LEU A 6 -4.84 13.28 5.72
CA LEU A 6 -4.43 14.50 5.00
C LEU A 6 -4.95 14.54 3.56
N ILE A 7 -5.05 13.39 2.88
CA ILE A 7 -5.59 13.29 1.52
C ILE A 7 -7.11 13.44 1.51
N ASP A 8 -7.80 12.84 2.50
CA ASP A 8 -9.26 12.90 2.61
C ASP A 8 -9.75 14.27 3.11
N THR A 9 -8.90 15.05 3.78
CA THR A 9 -9.21 16.42 4.19
C THR A 9 -9.16 17.36 2.98
N LYS A 10 -10.17 17.32 2.12
CA LYS A 10 -10.39 18.38 1.13
C LYS A 10 -10.61 19.71 1.86
N ASN A 11 -9.69 20.65 1.64
CA ASN A 11 -9.90 22.11 1.66
C ASN A 11 -9.84 22.93 2.97
N ARG A 12 -9.06 22.61 4.01
CA ARG A 12 -8.94 23.59 5.14
C ARG A 12 -7.58 24.05 5.66
N SER A 13 -6.43 23.51 5.21
CA SER A 13 -5.16 23.96 5.81
C SER A 13 -3.97 24.13 4.87
N PHE A 14 -3.97 23.51 3.68
CA PHE A 14 -2.82 23.59 2.76
C PHE A 14 -3.28 23.86 1.33
N SER A 15 -2.51 24.66 0.60
CA SER A 15 -2.76 24.82 -0.83
C SER A 15 -2.62 23.45 -1.52
N PRO A 16 -3.47 23.13 -2.51
CA PRO A 16 -3.38 21.87 -3.26
C PRO A 16 -1.99 21.61 -3.84
N ARG A 17 -1.25 22.68 -4.16
CA ARG A 17 0.11 22.63 -4.70
C ARG A 17 1.14 22.17 -3.66
N VAL A 18 1.03 22.63 -2.42
CA VAL A 18 1.88 22.19 -1.30
C VAL A 18 1.54 20.77 -0.88
N MET A 19 0.26 20.43 -0.80
CA MET A 19 -0.18 19.06 -0.52
C MET A 19 0.34 18.08 -1.59
N ARG A 20 0.23 18.45 -2.87
CA ARG A 20 0.74 17.66 -3.98
C ARG A 20 2.25 17.46 -3.91
N ALA A 21 3.02 18.54 -3.70
CA ALA A 21 4.47 18.45 -3.57
C ALA A 21 4.90 17.56 -2.39
N PHE A 22 4.20 17.64 -1.25
CA PHE A 22 4.46 16.80 -0.09
C PHE A 22 4.16 15.31 -0.36
N LEU A 23 3.01 15.01 -0.97
CA LEU A 23 2.63 13.65 -1.37
C LEU A 23 3.57 13.06 -2.44
N GLU A 24 4.10 13.89 -3.34
CA GLU A 24 5.09 13.46 -4.33
C GLU A 24 6.42 13.06 -3.69
N GLN A 25 6.75 13.60 -2.51
CA GLN A 25 7.96 13.25 -1.75
C GLN A 25 7.76 12.08 -0.78
N ILE A 26 6.52 11.78 -0.39
CA ILE A 26 6.22 10.76 0.62
C ILE A 26 5.42 9.62 0.00
N SER A 27 6.01 8.43 -0.06
CA SER A 27 5.23 7.24 -0.39
C SER A 27 4.23 6.98 0.73
N LEU A 28 2.94 6.89 0.37
CA LEU A 28 1.87 6.45 1.27
C LEU A 28 2.07 5.02 1.76
N TYR A 29 2.78 4.22 0.97
CA TYR A 29 3.15 2.85 1.31
C TYR A 29 4.66 2.70 1.08
N PRO A 30 5.48 3.06 2.08
CA PRO A 30 6.93 2.91 2.00
C PRO A 30 7.34 1.47 1.69
N ILE A 31 8.49 1.29 1.04
CA ILE A 31 9.12 -0.02 0.89
C ILE A 31 9.24 -0.69 2.27
N GLY A 32 8.89 -1.97 2.34
CA GLY A 32 8.84 -2.74 3.57
C GLY A 32 7.51 -2.70 4.31
N SER A 33 6.60 -1.79 3.95
CA SER A 33 5.27 -1.72 4.55
C SER A 33 4.41 -2.91 4.17
N PHE A 34 3.65 -3.42 5.13
CA PHE A 34 2.67 -4.48 4.87
C PHE A 34 1.31 -3.86 4.59
N VAL A 35 0.70 -4.28 3.49
CA VAL A 35 -0.53 -3.70 2.97
C VAL A 35 -1.56 -4.78 2.65
N ARG A 36 -2.83 -4.41 2.78
CA ARG A 36 -3.97 -5.18 2.29
C ARG A 36 -4.45 -4.59 0.96
N LEU A 37 -4.72 -5.47 0.00
CA LEU A 37 -5.37 -5.10 -1.26
C LEU A 37 -6.91 -5.22 -1.17
N ASN A 38 -7.62 -4.58 -2.08
CA ASN A 38 -9.08 -4.60 -2.15
C ASN A 38 -9.73 -5.97 -2.36
N ASN A 39 -8.96 -6.96 -2.83
CA ASN A 39 -9.38 -8.37 -2.94
C ASN A 39 -9.03 -9.19 -1.68
N ARG A 40 -8.65 -8.54 -0.58
CA ARG A 40 -8.22 -9.12 0.71
C ARG A 40 -6.82 -9.72 0.75
N THR A 41 -6.13 -9.83 -0.38
CA THR A 41 -4.72 -10.26 -0.46
C THR A 41 -3.84 -9.41 0.46
N LEU A 42 -2.90 -10.07 1.15
CA LEU A 42 -1.89 -9.42 1.99
C LEU A 42 -0.53 -9.46 1.31
N GLY A 43 0.21 -8.38 1.44
CA GLY A 43 1.53 -8.31 0.84
C GLY A 43 2.44 -7.26 1.46
N LYS A 44 3.69 -7.30 1.04
CA LYS A 44 4.74 -6.35 1.42
C LYS A 44 5.10 -5.48 0.23
N VAL A 45 5.19 -4.17 0.43
CA VAL A 45 5.68 -3.25 -0.61
C VAL A 45 7.16 -3.50 -0.84
N VAL A 46 7.53 -3.76 -2.09
CA VAL A 46 8.93 -4.01 -2.49
C VAL A 46 9.48 -2.93 -3.42
N GLU A 47 8.61 -2.17 -4.08
CA GLU A 47 9.00 -1.07 -4.97
C GLU A 47 7.94 0.04 -4.95
N THR A 48 8.37 1.29 -5.16
CA THR A 48 7.50 2.46 -5.30
C THR A 48 7.81 3.19 -6.61
N HIS A 49 6.79 3.84 -7.18
CA HIS A 49 6.94 4.62 -8.40
C HIS A 49 6.92 6.12 -8.09
N ALA A 50 7.94 6.84 -8.55
CA ALA A 50 7.99 8.30 -8.45
C ALA A 50 6.75 8.92 -9.14
N GLY A 51 6.12 9.90 -8.49
CA GLY A 51 4.89 10.54 -8.96
C GLY A 51 3.63 9.67 -8.89
N GLN A 52 3.73 8.39 -8.52
CA GLN A 52 2.61 7.45 -8.40
C GLN A 52 2.70 6.63 -7.09
N PRO A 53 2.78 7.29 -5.91
CA PRO A 53 3.03 6.64 -4.62
C PRO A 53 1.91 5.69 -4.17
N LEU A 54 0.71 5.79 -4.75
CA LEU A 54 -0.44 4.91 -4.49
C LEU A 54 -0.43 3.61 -5.32
N ARG A 55 0.55 3.44 -6.21
CA ARG A 55 0.65 2.29 -7.11
C ARG A 55 1.97 1.52 -6.90
N PRO A 56 2.27 1.02 -5.69
CA PRO A 56 3.51 0.26 -5.45
C PRO A 56 3.53 -1.09 -6.20
N VAL A 57 4.70 -1.72 -6.22
CA VAL A 57 4.83 -3.17 -6.46
C VAL A 57 4.75 -3.88 -5.11
N VAL A 58 3.90 -4.90 -5.04
CA VAL A 58 3.61 -5.65 -3.81
C VAL A 58 4.00 -7.11 -3.99
N GLN A 59 4.88 -7.62 -3.12
CA GLN A 59 5.12 -9.04 -2.94
C GLN A 59 3.93 -9.66 -2.19
N ILE A 60 3.34 -10.70 -2.76
CA ILE A 60 2.17 -11.37 -2.21
C ILE A 60 2.64 -12.38 -1.17
N LEU A 61 2.14 -12.24 0.06
CA LEU A 61 2.42 -13.14 1.18
C LEU A 61 1.23 -14.08 1.43
N GLU A 62 0.03 -13.58 1.16
CA GLU A 62 -1.22 -14.31 1.29
C GLU A 62 -2.17 -13.90 0.17
N ASP A 63 -2.74 -14.87 -0.52
CA ASP A 63 -3.67 -14.63 -1.61
C ASP A 63 -5.07 -14.19 -1.13
N ALA A 64 -6.00 -14.03 -2.06
CA ALA A 64 -7.37 -13.60 -1.75
C ALA A 64 -8.22 -14.66 -1.01
N GLU A 65 -7.75 -15.91 -1.00
CA GLU A 65 -8.38 -17.06 -0.35
C GLU A 65 -7.79 -17.32 1.04
N GLY A 66 -6.73 -16.61 1.42
CA GLY A 66 -6.06 -16.76 2.71
C GLY A 66 -4.92 -17.77 2.69
N ASN A 67 -4.56 -18.31 1.51
CA ASN A 67 -3.45 -19.23 1.41
C ASN A 67 -2.13 -18.46 1.40
N ARG A 68 -1.14 -18.96 2.13
CA ARG A 68 0.21 -18.42 2.07
C ARG A 68 0.82 -18.67 0.70
N VAL A 69 1.48 -17.64 0.17
CA VAL A 69 2.20 -17.71 -1.08
C VAL A 69 3.69 -17.81 -0.76
N THR A 70 4.29 -18.96 -1.03
CA THR A 70 5.72 -19.23 -0.79
C THR A 70 6.62 -18.87 -1.97
N ALA A 71 6.03 -18.76 -3.16
CA ALA A 71 6.73 -18.27 -4.35
C ALA A 71 6.91 -16.75 -4.26
N ASP A 72 8.01 -16.22 -4.81
CA ASP A 72 8.23 -14.78 -4.97
C ASP A 72 7.30 -14.20 -6.05
N LYS A 73 6.02 -14.14 -5.72
CA LYS A 73 4.98 -13.57 -6.57
C LYS A 73 4.84 -12.10 -6.24
N THR A 74 5.04 -11.25 -7.23
CA THR A 74 4.83 -9.81 -7.12
C THR A 74 3.70 -9.36 -8.04
N VAL A 75 3.03 -8.28 -7.64
CA VAL A 75 2.02 -7.59 -8.46
C VAL A 75 2.38 -6.13 -8.53
N ASN A 76 2.58 -5.62 -9.75
CA ASN A 76 2.70 -4.18 -9.98
C ASN A 76 1.31 -3.56 -10.08
N LEU A 77 0.92 -2.75 -9.08
CA LEU A 77 -0.39 -2.10 -9.06
C LEU A 77 -0.54 -1.01 -10.13
N LEU A 78 0.56 -0.50 -10.67
CA LEU A 78 0.52 0.47 -11.78
C LEU A 78 -0.09 -0.15 -13.05
N GLY A 79 0.28 -1.40 -13.36
CA GLY A 79 -0.26 -2.15 -14.50
C GLY A 79 -1.60 -2.85 -14.21
N ASN A 80 -2.10 -2.79 -12.97
CA ASN A 80 -3.28 -3.52 -12.51
C ASN A 80 -4.27 -2.57 -11.80
N PRO A 81 -4.98 -1.70 -12.53
CA PRO A 81 -5.77 -0.61 -11.94
C PRO A 81 -6.96 -1.07 -11.09
N ILE A 82 -7.43 -2.30 -11.29
CA ILE A 82 -8.49 -2.93 -10.49
C ILE A 82 -8.01 -3.34 -9.08
N LEU A 83 -6.69 -3.38 -8.84
CA LEU A 83 -6.11 -3.67 -7.54
C LEU A 83 -5.57 -2.38 -6.92
N TRP A 84 -5.91 -2.15 -5.65
CA TRP A 84 -5.39 -1.02 -4.88
C TRP A 84 -5.26 -1.36 -3.40
N VAL A 85 -4.41 -0.60 -2.72
CA VAL A 85 -4.20 -0.76 -1.27
C VAL A 85 -5.38 -0.16 -0.49
N THR A 86 -6.04 -0.99 0.29
CA THR A 86 -7.14 -0.59 1.19
C THR A 86 -6.64 -0.12 2.55
N GLY A 87 -5.47 -0.58 3.00
CA GLY A 87 -4.92 -0.16 4.28
C GLY A 87 -3.67 -0.93 4.69
N ALA A 88 -3.17 -0.60 5.89
CA ALA A 88 -2.15 -1.39 6.56
C ALA A 88 -2.72 -2.75 7.01
N VAL A 89 -1.83 -3.73 7.16
CA VAL A 89 -2.17 -5.04 7.74
C VAL A 89 -2.34 -4.89 9.26
N SER A 90 -3.29 -5.62 9.85
CA SER A 90 -3.50 -5.64 11.31
C SER A 90 -2.37 -6.38 12.03
N ASP A 91 -2.16 -6.12 13.31
CA ASP A 91 -1.12 -6.79 14.10
C ASP A 91 -1.30 -8.32 14.15
N GLU A 92 -2.55 -8.79 14.15
CA GLU A 92 -2.87 -10.22 14.10
C GLU A 92 -2.42 -10.85 12.78
N ASP A 93 -2.75 -10.23 11.66
CA ASP A 93 -2.35 -10.70 10.34
C ASP A 93 -0.83 -10.59 10.14
N LEU A 94 -0.21 -9.52 10.65
CA LEU A 94 1.25 -9.36 10.67
C LEU A 94 1.94 -10.50 11.41
N ALA A 95 1.45 -10.84 12.61
CA ALA A 95 1.98 -11.96 13.37
C ALA A 95 1.81 -13.29 12.62
N ARG A 96 0.68 -13.46 11.92
CA ARG A 96 0.40 -14.65 11.12
C ARG A 96 1.29 -14.76 9.89
N ILE A 97 1.59 -13.68 9.18
CA ILE A 97 2.46 -13.73 7.99
C ILE A 97 3.96 -13.77 8.33
N GLN A 98 4.38 -13.30 9.52
CA GLN A 98 5.78 -13.30 9.95
C GLN A 98 6.23 -14.56 10.68
N LYS A 99 5.31 -15.33 11.30
CA LYS A 99 5.63 -16.61 11.98
C LYS A 99 5.82 -17.78 11.02
N GLY A 100 6.15 -17.51 9.75
CA GLY A 100 6.18 -18.49 8.67
C GLY A 100 7.56 -18.76 8.13
#